data_AF-A0A814NVG7-F1
#
_entry.id   AF-A0A814NVG7-F1
#
_cell.length_a   1.000
_cell.length_b   1.000
_cell.length_c   1.000
_cell.angle_alpha   90.00
_cell.angle_beta   90.00
_cell.angle_gamma   90.00
#
_symmetry.space_group_name_H-M   'P 1'
#
loop_
_entity.id
_entity.type
_entity.pdbx_description
1 polymer ?
#
loop_
_entity_poly.entity_id
_entity_poly.type
_entity_poly.pdbx_seq_one_letter_code
_entity_poly.pdbx_strand_id
1 'polypeptide(L)'
;MVIKILPDPSTKPNINDHLISQKQRRSQSAPYSSHVRSEISQQRRLPDAADLRRMCIITKSDLNRIYENLDYRQRNKDAIQQEIARKKELAERSAQITKHWPNTIAGARERKLEMKKIREQEEEERKKLLDIEEEKLAAERRREQIEKAKQLKYYETDRIRTFHSALLHTEVLKERDLQIDMKRRIEQLHHADAEQERQRYQVAQNEYKKAEQERLEKKAKDRANLSQYHLAQVGRKRIQSAEEKQRNQREGEEYRHLAEQYAFEQMEIERYRKLTQKDVKNMYDKALEDRYKVKQMEQQMDDEEDEELRIYAEAKKKIARLRREKDIQAHQEKQEARDHMIGYLGSLQKRAEANYDTQIFRAQAQREAKELREEQEKLDKRQKMLESINKYRYETMKRREAEKEMEQCEDIDMRQKKAEADQLFLLYQQEKDKKRNQNAQALADFHLKQAQERKEREHGLKDSELDEVQLDKHMNEIERQQYQDYAGRVISYMEENERNTYPMKKVYTEEMKRFDQWSQDYRKTESSNNNDEKKTFNQNKKSLDQTKKSLGFQWNISNK
;
A
#
# COMPACT_ATOMS: atom_id res chain seq x y z
N MET A 1 -1.06 -14.10 -16.11
CA MET A 1 -1.38 -15.11 -17.13
C MET A 1 -0.21 -15.28 -18.09
N VAL A 2 0.61 -16.31 -17.91
CA VAL A 2 1.39 -16.97 -18.96
C VAL A 2 1.37 -18.45 -18.58
N ILE A 3 0.70 -19.29 -19.37
CA ILE A 3 0.47 -20.69 -19.01
C ILE A 3 1.66 -21.52 -19.50
N LYS A 4 2.46 -22.05 -18.58
CA LYS A 4 3.41 -23.14 -18.86
C LYS A 4 2.80 -24.45 -18.38
N ILE A 5 2.45 -25.32 -19.33
CA ILE A 5 1.93 -26.66 -19.07
C ILE A 5 3.11 -27.61 -18.88
N LEU A 6 3.10 -28.37 -17.79
CA LEU A 6 4.00 -29.51 -17.56
C LEU A 6 3.45 -30.75 -18.29
N PRO A 7 4.27 -31.59 -18.93
CA PRO A 7 3.88 -32.91 -19.40
C PRO A 7 4.12 -34.01 -18.35
N ASP A 8 3.33 -35.09 -18.45
CA ASP A 8 3.28 -36.22 -17.51
C ASP A 8 4.54 -37.12 -17.44
N PRO A 9 4.73 -37.87 -16.33
CA PRO A 9 5.81 -38.83 -16.17
C PRO A 9 5.40 -40.26 -16.57
N SER A 10 5.64 -40.68 -17.81
CA SER A 10 5.53 -42.12 -18.18
C SER A 10 6.47 -42.57 -19.31
N THR A 11 7.77 -42.69 -19.02
CA THR A 11 8.72 -43.34 -19.94
C THR A 11 9.63 -44.32 -19.21
N LYS A 12 9.47 -45.62 -19.49
CA LYS A 12 10.41 -46.68 -19.11
C LYS A 12 11.50 -46.80 -20.18
N PRO A 13 12.78 -47.06 -19.85
CA PRO A 13 13.73 -47.59 -20.82
C PRO A 13 13.45 -49.08 -21.05
N ASN A 14 13.29 -49.45 -22.32
CA ASN A 14 13.20 -50.85 -22.76
C ASN A 14 14.47 -51.16 -23.58
N ILE A 15 15.28 -52.11 -23.11
CA ILE A 15 16.45 -52.62 -23.84
C ILE A 15 16.14 -54.08 -24.16
N ASN A 16 15.96 -54.37 -25.45
CA ASN A 16 15.82 -55.73 -25.95
C ASN A 16 16.97 -56.03 -26.91
N ASP A 17 17.50 -57.25 -26.79
CA ASP A 17 18.46 -57.86 -27.71
C ASP A 17 17.97 -57.86 -29.16
N HIS A 18 18.91 -58.00 -30.11
CA HIS A 18 18.87 -59.14 -31.04
C HIS A 18 20.25 -59.50 -31.61
N LEU A 19 20.50 -60.82 -31.72
CA LEU A 19 21.68 -61.40 -32.37
C LEU A 19 21.55 -61.41 -33.91
N ILE A 20 22.69 -61.65 -34.59
CA ILE A 20 22.93 -62.59 -35.73
C ILE A 20 24.26 -62.14 -36.41
N SER A 21 25.40 -62.80 -36.16
CA SER A 21 25.93 -64.02 -36.80
C SER A 21 26.49 -63.84 -38.22
N GLN A 22 27.83 -63.96 -38.39
CA GLN A 22 28.51 -65.06 -39.15
C GLN A 22 30.01 -64.78 -39.44
N LYS A 23 30.85 -65.84 -39.32
CA LYS A 23 32.02 -66.26 -40.16
C LYS A 23 33.03 -65.18 -40.66
N GLN A 24 34.36 -65.33 -40.61
CA GLN A 24 35.22 -66.49 -40.92
C GLN A 24 36.73 -66.08 -40.84
N ARG A 25 37.63 -66.99 -40.39
CA ARG A 25 39.05 -67.20 -40.85
C ARG A 25 40.04 -66.00 -40.82
N ARG A 26 41.33 -66.07 -40.46
CA ARG A 26 42.44 -67.08 -40.33
C ARG A 26 43.55 -66.38 -39.46
N SER A 27 44.69 -66.92 -39.00
CA SER A 27 45.27 -68.28 -38.87
C SER A 27 46.64 -68.23 -38.12
N GLN A 28 47.03 -69.34 -37.47
CA GLN A 28 48.41 -69.73 -37.07
C GLN A 28 49.09 -68.94 -35.93
N SER A 29 49.96 -69.52 -35.09
CA SER A 29 50.43 -70.93 -34.95
C SER A 29 50.77 -71.27 -33.48
N ALA A 30 50.75 -72.57 -33.16
CA ALA A 30 51.04 -73.18 -31.86
C ALA A 30 52.44 -73.89 -31.90
N PRO A 31 52.85 -74.86 -31.03
CA PRO A 31 52.16 -75.46 -29.87
C PRO A 31 53.01 -75.81 -28.62
N TYR A 32 52.30 -76.27 -27.59
CA TYR A 32 52.79 -77.11 -26.49
C TYR A 32 53.38 -78.45 -26.98
N SER A 33 54.18 -79.11 -26.12
CA SER A 33 54.46 -80.54 -26.21
C SER A 33 54.05 -81.26 -24.92
N SER A 34 53.12 -82.20 -25.04
CA SER A 34 52.74 -83.16 -24.01
C SER A 34 52.78 -84.56 -24.61
N HIS A 35 53.58 -85.46 -24.05
CA HIS A 35 53.64 -86.86 -24.48
C HIS A 35 53.09 -87.77 -23.38
N VAL A 36 51.83 -88.17 -23.55
CA VAL A 36 51.29 -89.37 -22.91
C VAL A 36 51.91 -90.57 -23.62
N ARG A 37 52.58 -91.46 -22.88
CA ARG A 37 53.16 -92.68 -23.47
C ARG A 37 52.15 -93.82 -23.37
N SER A 38 51.71 -94.31 -24.53
CA SER A 38 50.76 -95.41 -24.65
C SER A 38 51.32 -96.73 -24.13
N GLU A 39 50.43 -97.53 -23.55
CA GLU A 39 50.65 -98.97 -23.37
C GLU A 39 50.74 -99.64 -24.74
N ILE A 40 51.82 -100.36 -25.01
CA ILE A 40 51.90 -101.32 -26.12
C ILE A 40 52.46 -102.64 -25.57
N SER A 41 51.70 -103.69 -25.82
CA SER A 41 51.97 -105.08 -25.46
C SER A 41 53.29 -105.59 -26.06
N GLN A 42 54.28 -105.83 -25.21
CA GLN A 42 55.42 -106.68 -25.56
C GLN A 42 55.08 -108.13 -25.21
N GLN A 43 55.03 -108.98 -26.24
CA GLN A 43 54.72 -110.41 -26.10
C GLN A 43 55.76 -111.11 -25.23
N ARG A 44 55.30 -111.88 -24.23
CA ARG A 44 56.16 -112.84 -23.53
C ARG A 44 56.53 -113.96 -24.49
N ARG A 45 57.82 -114.11 -24.82
CA ARG A 45 58.36 -115.40 -25.26
C ARG A 45 58.64 -116.25 -24.02
N LEU A 46 58.21 -117.50 -24.03
CA LEU A 46 58.61 -118.48 -23.01
C LEU A 46 60.09 -118.87 -23.23
N PRO A 47 60.88 -119.10 -22.17
CA PRO A 47 62.23 -119.65 -22.30
C PRO A 47 62.20 -121.11 -22.80
N ASP A 48 63.20 -121.48 -23.57
CA ASP A 48 63.45 -122.86 -24.00
C ASP A 48 63.97 -123.72 -22.82
N ALA A 49 63.81 -125.04 -22.89
CA ALA A 49 63.82 -125.95 -21.75
C ALA A 49 65.22 -126.32 -21.19
N ALA A 50 66.23 -125.44 -21.32
CA ALA A 50 67.64 -125.80 -21.11
C ALA A 50 68.51 -124.70 -20.45
N ASP A 51 68.13 -124.13 -19.29
CA ASP A 51 69.11 -123.36 -18.49
C ASP A 51 68.81 -123.24 -16.97
N LEU A 52 68.79 -124.39 -16.25
CA LEU A 52 68.58 -124.45 -14.79
C LEU A 52 69.85 -124.75 -13.95
N ARG A 53 71.06 -124.48 -14.46
CA ARG A 53 72.33 -124.92 -13.81
C ARG A 53 73.32 -123.83 -13.38
N ARG A 54 72.88 -122.58 -13.19
CA ARG A 54 73.74 -121.48 -12.68
C ARG A 54 73.07 -120.69 -11.55
N MET A 55 73.21 -121.17 -10.31
CA MET A 55 72.85 -120.41 -9.10
C MET A 55 74.12 -119.87 -8.43
N CYS A 56 74.10 -118.57 -8.09
CA CYS A 56 75.11 -117.91 -7.27
C CYS A 56 74.46 -117.52 -5.92
N ILE A 57 75.10 -117.85 -4.80
CA ILE A 57 74.52 -117.67 -3.46
C ILE A 57 75.13 -116.42 -2.81
N ILE A 58 74.29 -115.42 -2.56
CA ILE A 58 74.68 -114.15 -1.90
C ILE A 58 74.43 -114.27 -0.38
N THR A 59 75.30 -113.68 0.44
CA THR A 59 75.19 -113.76 1.90
C THR A 59 74.23 -112.71 2.49
N LYS A 60 73.70 -113.00 3.68
CA LYS A 60 72.72 -112.13 4.38
C LYS A 60 73.28 -110.75 4.76
N SER A 61 74.59 -110.64 4.96
CA SER A 61 75.30 -109.38 5.22
C SER A 61 75.19 -108.43 4.02
N ASP A 62 75.50 -108.94 2.83
CA ASP A 62 75.50 -108.17 1.59
C ASP A 62 74.08 -107.71 1.22
N LEU A 63 73.07 -108.56 1.45
CA LEU A 63 71.66 -108.21 1.30
C LEU A 63 71.26 -107.01 2.15
N ASN A 64 71.60 -106.99 3.44
CA ASN A 64 71.26 -105.86 4.32
C ASN A 64 71.99 -104.57 3.90
N ARG A 65 73.28 -104.65 3.52
CA ARG A 65 74.04 -103.49 3.01
C ARG A 65 73.43 -102.93 1.72
N ILE A 66 72.91 -103.80 0.85
CA ILE A 66 72.22 -103.40 -0.38
C ILE A 66 70.88 -102.72 -0.04
N TYR A 67 70.08 -103.26 0.89
CA TYR A 67 68.83 -102.64 1.31
C TYR A 67 69.00 -101.25 1.92
N GLU A 68 69.97 -101.05 2.82
CA GLU A 68 70.20 -99.73 3.44
C GLU A 68 70.68 -98.67 2.44
N ASN A 69 71.44 -99.06 1.40
CA ASN A 69 71.90 -98.14 0.36
C ASN A 69 70.85 -97.87 -0.74
N LEU A 70 69.93 -98.81 -1.00
CA LEU A 70 68.78 -98.57 -1.88
C LEU A 70 67.84 -97.49 -1.30
N ASP A 71 67.64 -97.55 0.02
CA ASP A 71 66.80 -96.62 0.78
C ASP A 71 67.35 -95.19 0.85
N TYR A 72 68.67 -95.01 0.73
CA TYR A 72 69.34 -93.71 0.90
C TYR A 72 68.74 -92.59 0.03
N ARG A 73 68.37 -92.90 -1.22
CA ARG A 73 67.74 -91.93 -2.13
C ARG A 73 66.29 -91.58 -1.77
N GLN A 74 65.57 -92.48 -1.11
CA GLN A 74 64.20 -92.22 -0.64
C GLN A 74 64.25 -91.44 0.68
N ARG A 75 65.02 -91.90 1.67
CA ARG A 75 65.22 -91.19 2.94
C ARG A 75 65.71 -89.74 2.75
N ASN A 76 66.63 -89.49 1.81
CA ASN A 76 67.03 -88.11 1.49
C ASN A 76 65.92 -87.28 0.83
N LYS A 77 65.09 -87.87 -0.04
CA LYS A 77 63.93 -87.15 -0.61
C LYS A 77 62.89 -86.84 0.45
N ASP A 78 62.60 -87.79 1.33
CA ASP A 78 61.62 -87.65 2.39
C ASP A 78 62.10 -86.63 3.42
N ALA A 79 63.39 -86.64 3.78
CA ALA A 79 63.99 -85.61 4.62
C ALA A 79 63.93 -84.22 3.96
N ILE A 80 64.19 -84.09 2.65
CA ILE A 80 64.03 -82.83 1.92
C ILE A 80 62.56 -82.39 1.88
N GLN A 81 61.61 -83.31 1.67
CA GLN A 81 60.18 -83.00 1.68
C GLN A 81 59.69 -82.58 3.07
N GLN A 82 60.14 -83.25 4.14
CA GLN A 82 59.86 -82.89 5.52
C GLN A 82 60.45 -81.52 5.88
N GLU A 83 61.66 -81.19 5.43
CA GLU A 83 62.23 -79.84 5.59
C GLU A 83 61.48 -78.78 4.78
N ILE A 84 61.00 -79.09 3.57
CA ILE A 84 60.14 -78.18 2.79
C ILE A 84 58.78 -77.99 3.49
N ALA A 85 58.16 -79.05 3.99
CA ALA A 85 56.90 -78.99 4.73
C ALA A 85 57.05 -78.18 6.02
N ARG A 86 58.08 -78.47 6.82
CA ARG A 86 58.45 -77.71 8.02
C ARG A 86 58.71 -76.24 7.72
N LYS A 87 59.38 -75.90 6.62
CA LYS A 87 59.59 -74.51 6.18
C LYS A 87 58.29 -73.83 5.73
N LYS A 88 57.37 -74.56 5.10
CA LYS A 88 56.02 -74.05 4.77
C LYS A 88 55.19 -73.79 6.03
N GLU A 89 55.12 -74.76 6.95
CA GLU A 89 54.44 -74.58 8.24
C GLU A 89 55.04 -73.40 9.03
N LEU A 90 56.37 -73.27 9.05
CA LEU A 90 57.04 -72.15 9.71
C LEU A 90 56.70 -70.83 9.01
N ALA A 91 56.68 -70.79 7.68
CA ALA A 91 56.28 -69.60 6.92
C ALA A 91 54.81 -69.24 7.12
N GLU A 92 53.90 -70.22 7.23
CA GLU A 92 52.48 -70.02 7.54
C GLU A 92 52.28 -69.50 8.96
N ARG A 93 52.96 -70.09 9.95
CA ARG A 93 52.96 -69.57 11.34
C ARG A 93 53.54 -68.15 11.40
N SER A 94 54.65 -67.88 10.71
CA SER A 94 55.23 -66.55 10.58
C SER A 94 54.28 -65.56 9.90
N ALA A 95 53.57 -65.98 8.84
CA ALA A 95 52.59 -65.14 8.14
C ALA A 95 51.36 -64.84 9.00
N GLN A 96 50.86 -65.81 9.77
CA GLN A 96 49.77 -65.60 10.74
C GLN A 96 50.19 -64.61 11.84
N ILE A 97 51.39 -64.77 12.40
CA ILE A 97 51.95 -63.85 13.40
C ILE A 97 52.11 -62.44 12.79
N THR A 98 52.69 -62.34 11.59
CA THR A 98 52.94 -61.07 10.89
C THR A 98 51.65 -60.37 10.45
N LYS A 99 50.58 -61.12 10.13
CA LYS A 99 49.27 -60.56 9.78
C LYS A 99 48.69 -59.68 10.88
N HIS A 100 48.97 -60.00 12.14
CA HIS A 100 48.51 -59.23 13.29
C HIS A 100 49.54 -58.22 13.82
N TRP A 101 50.68 -58.05 13.14
CA TRP A 101 51.67 -57.03 13.52
C TRP A 101 51.25 -55.65 13.02
N PRO A 102 51.00 -54.67 13.93
CA PRO A 102 50.47 -53.36 13.55
C PRO A 102 51.46 -52.56 12.69
N ASN A 103 52.76 -52.83 12.81
CA ASN A 103 53.84 -52.09 12.15
C ASN A 103 54.24 -52.65 10.78
N THR A 104 53.41 -53.49 10.16
CA THR A 104 53.60 -53.94 8.77
C THR A 104 53.10 -52.89 7.77
N ILE A 105 53.63 -52.90 6.55
CA ILE A 105 53.17 -51.99 5.48
C ILE A 105 51.69 -52.25 5.12
N ALA A 106 51.23 -53.50 5.22
CA ALA A 106 49.83 -53.86 5.06
C ALA A 106 48.96 -53.27 6.18
N GLY A 107 49.27 -53.56 7.46
CA GLY A 107 48.51 -53.03 8.60
C GLY A 107 48.56 -51.49 8.71
N ALA A 108 49.63 -50.84 8.26
CA ALA A 108 49.70 -49.39 8.15
C ALA A 108 48.77 -48.82 7.06
N ARG A 109 48.59 -49.54 5.93
CA ARG A 109 47.63 -49.18 4.88
C ARG A 109 46.19 -49.42 5.35
N GLU A 110 45.91 -50.54 6.00
CA GLU A 110 44.60 -50.86 6.59
C GLU A 110 44.20 -49.79 7.61
N ARG A 111 45.06 -49.50 8.60
CA ARG A 111 44.82 -48.40 9.55
C ARG A 111 44.63 -47.05 8.85
N LYS A 112 45.38 -46.74 7.78
CA LYS A 112 45.17 -45.49 7.03
C LYS A 112 43.81 -45.45 6.31
N LEU A 113 43.31 -46.60 5.83
CA LEU A 113 41.98 -46.72 5.23
C LEU A 113 40.88 -46.65 6.28
N GLU A 114 41.06 -47.26 7.45
CA GLU A 114 40.14 -47.18 8.59
C GLU A 114 40.05 -45.75 9.12
N MET A 115 41.18 -45.09 9.38
CA MET A 115 41.20 -43.69 9.79
C MET A 115 40.59 -42.76 8.73
N LYS A 116 40.74 -43.07 7.44
CA LYS A 116 40.05 -42.33 6.36
C LYS A 116 38.54 -42.56 6.40
N LYS A 117 38.08 -43.80 6.58
CA LYS A 117 36.65 -44.12 6.73
C LYS A 117 36.03 -43.45 7.96
N ILE A 118 36.71 -43.49 9.10
CA ILE A 118 36.28 -42.82 10.34
C ILE A 118 36.16 -41.31 10.08
N ARG A 119 37.17 -40.70 9.44
CA ARG A 119 37.11 -39.27 9.10
C ARG A 119 35.99 -38.95 8.10
N GLU A 120 35.75 -39.81 7.11
CA GLU A 120 34.64 -39.66 6.15
C GLU A 120 33.27 -39.81 6.84
N GLN A 121 33.13 -40.73 7.80
CA GLN A 121 31.94 -40.89 8.64
C GLN A 121 31.71 -39.67 9.53
N GLU A 122 32.75 -39.16 10.21
CA GLU A 122 32.67 -37.92 10.99
C GLU A 122 32.33 -36.70 10.10
N GLU A 123 32.91 -36.60 8.90
CA GLU A 123 32.60 -35.54 7.93
C GLU A 123 31.14 -35.63 7.44
N GLU A 124 30.61 -36.83 7.23
CA GLU A 124 29.20 -37.06 6.88
C GLU A 124 28.24 -36.78 8.05
N GLU A 125 28.57 -37.19 9.27
CA GLU A 125 27.77 -36.90 10.46
C GLU A 125 27.71 -35.41 10.74
N ARG A 126 28.84 -34.68 10.60
CA ARG A 126 28.86 -33.22 10.67
C ARG A 126 27.99 -32.57 9.60
N LYS A 127 27.99 -33.08 8.36
CA LYS A 127 27.07 -32.59 7.30
C LYS A 127 25.61 -32.85 7.66
N LYS A 128 25.26 -34.06 8.11
CA LYS A 128 23.89 -34.39 8.55
C LYS A 128 23.42 -33.50 9.70
N LEU A 129 24.31 -33.14 10.64
CA LEU A 129 24.00 -32.19 11.71
C LEU A 129 23.77 -30.77 11.16
N LEU A 130 24.62 -30.30 10.23
CA LEU A 130 24.42 -29.01 9.56
C LEU A 130 23.12 -28.97 8.74
N ASP A 131 22.80 -30.01 7.99
CA ASP A 131 21.54 -30.13 7.23
C ASP A 131 20.32 -30.01 8.17
N ILE A 132 20.37 -30.67 9.34
CA ILE A 132 19.33 -30.60 10.38
C ILE A 132 19.25 -29.20 11.03
N GLU A 133 20.38 -28.52 11.23
CA GLU A 133 20.42 -27.16 11.78
C GLU A 133 19.91 -26.12 10.76
N GLU A 134 20.29 -26.25 9.49
CA GLU A 134 19.78 -25.42 8.38
C GLU A 134 18.29 -25.66 8.14
N GLU A 135 17.80 -26.90 8.21
CA GLU A 135 16.37 -27.21 8.10
C GLU A 135 15.57 -26.61 9.25
N LYS A 136 16.06 -26.70 10.50
CA LYS A 136 15.43 -26.03 11.65
C LYS A 136 15.36 -24.52 11.45
N LEU A 137 16.47 -23.89 11.07
CA LEU A 137 16.57 -22.44 10.88
C LEU A 137 15.73 -21.97 9.67
N ALA A 138 15.60 -22.78 8.62
CA ALA A 138 14.69 -22.53 7.51
C ALA A 138 13.22 -22.69 7.92
N ALA A 139 12.90 -23.68 8.74
CA ALA A 139 11.56 -23.87 9.30
C ALA A 139 11.17 -22.73 10.26
N GLU A 140 12.10 -22.24 11.07
CA GLU A 140 11.94 -21.06 11.93
C GLU A 140 11.70 -19.81 11.10
N ARG A 141 12.55 -19.49 10.12
CA ARG A 141 12.33 -18.35 9.19
C ARG A 141 10.99 -18.45 8.47
N ARG A 142 10.59 -19.64 8.02
CA ARG A 142 9.29 -19.87 7.39
C ARG A 142 8.15 -19.64 8.38
N ARG A 143 8.30 -20.08 9.63
CA ARG A 143 7.34 -19.85 10.70
C ARG A 143 7.20 -18.36 11.02
N GLU A 144 8.31 -17.63 11.19
CA GLU A 144 8.32 -16.18 11.40
C GLU A 144 7.62 -15.43 10.26
N GLN A 145 7.90 -15.80 9.00
CA GLN A 145 7.22 -15.22 7.84
C GLN A 145 5.71 -15.48 7.85
N ILE A 146 5.30 -16.71 8.20
CA ILE A 146 3.88 -17.08 8.34
C ILE A 146 3.22 -16.33 9.51
N GLU A 147 3.87 -16.21 10.66
CA GLU A 147 3.34 -15.47 11.82
C GLU A 147 3.25 -13.98 11.53
N LYS A 148 4.25 -13.37 10.87
CA LYS A 148 4.20 -11.98 10.38
C LYS A 148 3.07 -11.77 9.37
N ALA A 149 2.88 -12.69 8.42
CA ALA A 149 1.78 -12.62 7.46
C ALA A 149 0.41 -12.76 8.14
N LYS A 150 0.28 -13.63 9.14
CA LYS A 150 -0.93 -13.75 9.98
C LYS A 150 -1.22 -12.44 10.74
N GLN A 151 -0.21 -11.84 11.37
CA GLN A 151 -0.34 -10.55 12.07
C GLN A 151 -0.78 -9.43 11.13
N LEU A 152 -0.18 -9.32 9.94
CA LEU A 152 -0.56 -8.33 8.94
C LEU A 152 -2.00 -8.52 8.46
N LYS A 153 -2.39 -9.76 8.10
CA LYS A 153 -3.78 -10.06 7.70
C LYS A 153 -4.78 -9.76 8.83
N TYR A 154 -4.41 -10.05 10.07
CA TYR A 154 -5.23 -9.75 11.24
C TYR A 154 -5.42 -8.23 11.39
N TYR A 155 -4.35 -7.43 11.37
CA TYR A 155 -4.42 -5.97 11.44
C TYR A 155 -5.12 -5.31 10.24
N GLU A 156 -5.14 -5.97 9.08
CA GLU A 156 -5.89 -5.52 7.91
C GLU A 156 -7.41 -5.63 8.10
N THR A 157 -7.91 -6.46 9.03
CA THR A 157 -9.36 -6.58 9.28
C THR A 157 -9.99 -5.28 9.75
N ASP A 158 -11.19 -4.97 9.26
CA ASP A 158 -11.90 -3.71 9.55
C ASP A 158 -12.11 -3.50 11.06
N ARG A 159 -12.46 -4.56 11.79
CA ARG A 159 -12.65 -4.54 13.26
C ARG A 159 -11.40 -4.01 13.98
N ILE A 160 -10.22 -4.46 13.56
CA ILE A 160 -8.95 -4.03 14.16
C ILE A 160 -8.53 -2.67 13.66
N ARG A 161 -8.73 -2.34 12.40
CA ARG A 161 -8.47 -1.00 11.88
C ARG A 161 -9.26 0.07 12.64
N THR A 162 -10.53 -0.22 12.96
CA THR A 162 -11.36 0.63 13.84
C THR A 162 -10.80 0.68 15.26
N PHE A 163 -10.40 -0.44 15.85
CA PHE A 163 -9.79 -0.46 17.19
C PHE A 163 -8.45 0.31 17.24
N HIS A 164 -7.58 0.18 16.24
CA HIS A 164 -6.33 0.93 16.10
C HIS A 164 -6.58 2.44 15.91
N SER A 165 -7.65 2.83 15.22
CA SER A 165 -8.05 4.25 15.15
C SER A 165 -8.44 4.81 16.52
N ALA A 166 -9.10 4.00 17.36
CA ALA A 166 -9.42 4.38 18.73
C ALA A 166 -8.18 4.40 19.63
N LEU A 167 -7.25 3.46 19.46
CA LEU A 167 -5.93 3.44 20.12
C LEU A 167 -5.14 4.73 19.83
N LEU A 168 -5.03 5.10 18.55
CA LEU A 168 -4.41 6.37 18.13
C LEU A 168 -5.11 7.58 18.76
N HIS A 169 -6.44 7.54 18.88
CA HIS A 169 -7.17 8.61 19.57
C HIS A 169 -6.79 8.71 21.06
N THR A 170 -6.47 7.61 21.74
CA THR A 170 -5.98 7.64 23.14
C THR A 170 -4.60 8.28 23.28
N GLU A 171 -3.71 8.06 22.31
CA GLU A 171 -2.40 8.75 22.23
C GLU A 171 -2.60 10.26 22.03
N VAL A 172 -3.41 10.65 21.05
CA VAL A 172 -3.72 12.06 20.73
C VAL A 172 -4.35 12.80 21.93
N LEU A 173 -5.17 12.12 22.74
CA LEU A 173 -5.71 12.70 23.97
C LEU A 173 -4.61 12.95 25.00
N LYS A 174 -3.65 12.02 25.19
CA LYS A 174 -2.51 12.23 26.11
C LYS A 174 -1.58 13.34 25.62
N GLU A 175 -1.29 13.41 24.32
CA GLU A 175 -0.57 14.53 23.72
C GLU A 175 -1.29 15.87 23.94
N ARG A 176 -2.63 15.86 23.86
CA ARG A 176 -3.44 17.06 24.08
C ARG A 176 -3.37 17.55 25.53
N ASP A 177 -3.39 16.65 26.50
CA ASP A 177 -3.21 17.00 27.91
C ASP A 177 -1.82 17.62 28.15
N LEU A 178 -0.77 17.03 27.58
CA LEU A 178 0.59 17.58 27.65
C LEU A 178 0.71 18.97 27.01
N GLN A 179 0.02 19.23 25.89
CA GLN A 179 -0.06 20.57 25.29
C GLN A 179 -0.77 21.58 26.21
N ILE A 180 -1.84 21.16 26.88
CA ILE A 180 -2.58 22.02 27.82
C ILE A 180 -1.70 22.37 29.02
N ASP A 181 -0.96 21.42 29.58
CA ASP A 181 -0.06 21.66 30.71
C ASP A 181 1.17 22.50 30.31
N MET A 182 1.71 22.30 29.11
CA MET A 182 2.73 23.18 28.54
C MET A 182 2.20 24.62 28.38
N LYS A 183 0.98 24.79 27.85
CA LYS A 183 0.36 26.11 27.69
C LYS A 183 0.15 26.80 29.05
N ARG A 184 -0.35 26.08 30.06
CA ARG A 184 -0.51 26.60 31.44
C ARG A 184 0.81 27.07 32.03
N ARG A 185 1.91 26.32 31.83
CA ARG A 185 3.26 26.71 32.29
C ARG A 185 3.77 27.96 31.56
N ILE A 186 3.53 28.07 30.25
CA ILE A 186 3.89 29.27 29.46
C ILE A 186 3.09 30.49 29.93
N GLU A 187 1.79 30.34 30.19
CA GLU A 187 0.94 31.39 30.78
C GLU A 187 1.46 31.84 32.16
N GLN A 188 1.85 30.90 33.03
CA GLN A 188 2.46 31.21 34.33
C GLN A 188 3.79 31.99 34.20
N LEU A 189 4.66 31.61 33.25
CA LEU A 189 5.90 32.33 32.97
C LEU A 189 5.63 33.75 32.45
N HIS A 190 4.71 33.92 31.50
CA HIS A 190 4.31 35.25 31.02
C HIS A 190 3.70 36.13 32.11
N HIS A 191 2.93 35.55 33.04
CA HIS A 191 2.44 36.29 34.21
C HIS A 191 3.59 36.75 35.12
N ALA A 192 4.58 35.90 35.39
CA ALA A 192 5.75 36.25 36.18
C ALA A 192 6.65 37.30 35.50
N ASP A 193 6.91 37.18 34.20
CA ASP A 193 7.66 38.17 33.42
C ASP A 193 6.96 39.54 33.43
N ALA A 194 5.64 39.55 33.23
CA ALA A 194 4.86 40.77 33.29
C ALA A 194 4.83 41.40 34.70
N GLU A 195 4.93 40.61 35.77
CA GLU A 195 5.13 41.12 37.13
C GLU A 195 6.51 41.76 37.32
N GLN A 196 7.57 41.12 36.83
CA GLN A 196 8.91 41.71 36.87
C GLN A 196 9.00 43.00 36.06
N GLU A 197 8.37 43.07 34.89
CA GLU A 197 8.33 44.28 34.08
C GLU A 197 7.56 45.42 34.77
N ARG A 198 6.41 45.11 35.41
CA ARG A 198 5.71 46.08 36.27
C ARG A 198 6.59 46.59 37.41
N GLN A 199 7.37 45.72 38.06
CA GLN A 199 8.30 46.12 39.12
C GLN A 199 9.42 47.03 38.59
N ARG A 200 10.05 46.66 37.45
CA ARG A 200 11.09 47.50 36.80
C ARG A 200 10.55 48.88 36.42
N TYR A 201 9.34 48.95 35.87
CA TYR A 201 8.69 50.21 35.53
C TYR A 201 8.41 51.08 36.77
N GLN A 202 7.97 50.49 37.88
CA GLN A 202 7.81 51.22 39.16
C GLN A 202 9.14 51.75 39.70
N VAL A 203 10.22 50.96 39.66
CA VAL A 203 11.56 51.40 40.04
C VAL A 203 12.01 52.58 39.19
N ALA A 204 11.93 52.47 37.86
CA ALA A 204 12.29 53.55 36.93
C ALA A 204 11.46 54.83 37.14
N GLN A 205 10.15 54.72 37.42
CA GLN A 205 9.34 55.88 37.78
C GLN A 205 9.79 56.54 39.09
N ASN A 206 10.19 55.75 40.09
CA ASN A 206 10.63 56.27 41.39
C ASN A 206 12.02 56.92 41.29
N GLU A 207 12.93 56.35 40.50
CA GLU A 207 14.22 56.96 40.16
C GLU A 207 14.04 58.28 39.41
N TYR A 208 13.15 58.34 38.42
CA TYR A 208 12.83 59.57 37.70
C TYR A 208 12.28 60.66 38.63
N LYS A 209 11.31 60.32 39.50
CA LYS A 209 10.77 61.25 40.52
C LYS A 209 11.86 61.77 41.46
N LYS A 210 12.79 60.91 41.88
CA LYS A 210 13.91 61.30 42.74
C LYS A 210 14.90 62.23 42.01
N ALA A 211 15.26 61.94 40.77
CA ALA A 211 16.12 62.80 39.95
C ALA A 211 15.48 64.17 39.65
N GLU A 212 14.15 64.20 39.47
CA GLU A 212 13.37 65.45 39.33
C GLU A 212 13.43 66.27 40.62
N GLN A 213 13.26 65.64 41.79
CA GLN A 213 13.41 66.28 43.11
C GLN A 213 14.83 66.84 43.33
N GLU A 214 15.87 66.05 43.08
CA GLU A 214 17.27 66.50 43.19
C GLU A 214 17.58 67.68 42.26
N ARG A 215 17.01 67.70 41.04
CA ARG A 215 17.09 68.84 40.12
C ARG A 215 16.39 70.09 40.65
N LEU A 216 15.22 69.94 41.26
CA LEU A 216 14.46 71.04 41.86
C LEU A 216 15.20 71.61 43.09
N GLU A 217 15.73 70.74 43.95
CA GLU A 217 16.57 71.15 45.08
C GLU A 217 17.82 71.89 44.64
N LYS A 218 18.51 71.42 43.59
CA LYS A 218 19.70 72.08 43.06
C LYS A 218 19.35 73.48 42.55
N LYS A 219 18.28 73.62 41.76
CA LYS A 219 17.76 74.93 41.32
C LYS A 219 17.38 75.84 42.49
N ALA A 220 16.84 75.29 43.58
CA ALA A 220 16.51 76.07 44.78
C ALA A 220 17.77 76.56 45.51
N LYS A 221 18.78 75.70 45.66
CA LYS A 221 20.11 76.04 46.22
C LYS A 221 20.80 77.12 45.36
N ASP A 222 20.82 76.95 44.04
CA ASP A 222 21.40 77.92 43.10
C ASP A 222 20.70 79.29 43.17
N ARG A 223 19.36 79.33 43.27
CA ARG A 223 18.59 80.56 43.49
C ARG A 223 18.89 81.22 44.83
N ALA A 224 19.03 80.44 45.91
CA ALA A 224 19.38 80.96 47.22
C ALA A 224 20.78 81.59 47.21
N ASN A 225 21.75 80.92 46.62
CA ASN A 225 23.13 81.42 46.45
C ASN A 225 23.17 82.71 45.62
N LEU A 226 22.42 82.77 44.51
CA LEU A 226 22.31 83.97 43.68
C LEU A 226 21.66 85.15 44.43
N SER A 227 20.63 84.88 45.22
CA SER A 227 19.98 85.89 46.09
C SER A 227 20.96 86.45 47.13
N GLN A 228 21.74 85.59 47.80
CA GLN A 228 22.78 86.02 48.74
C GLN A 228 23.87 86.87 48.05
N TYR A 229 24.30 86.48 46.86
CA TYR A 229 25.27 87.24 46.06
C TYR A 229 24.76 88.64 45.70
N HIS A 230 23.52 88.75 45.21
CA HIS A 230 22.91 90.06 44.90
C HIS A 230 22.74 90.92 46.16
N LEU A 231 22.36 90.33 47.30
CA LEU A 231 22.25 91.06 48.56
C LEU A 231 23.62 91.65 48.98
N ALA A 232 24.70 90.87 48.86
CA ALA A 232 26.06 91.35 49.11
C ALA A 232 26.48 92.45 48.12
N GLN A 233 26.10 92.34 46.84
CA GLN A 233 26.37 93.36 45.83
C GLN A 233 25.65 94.69 46.13
N VAL A 234 24.39 94.64 46.55
CA VAL A 234 23.63 95.83 47.01
C VAL A 234 24.28 96.44 48.25
N GLY A 235 24.75 95.62 49.20
CA GLY A 235 25.54 96.07 50.35
C GLY A 235 26.77 96.87 49.95
N ARG A 236 27.58 96.33 49.01
CA ARG A 236 28.78 97.02 48.49
C ARG A 236 28.44 98.35 47.81
N LYS A 237 27.40 98.40 46.97
CA LYS A 237 26.95 99.65 46.32
C LYS A 237 26.48 100.71 47.32
N ARG A 238 25.84 100.30 48.42
CA ARG A 238 25.43 101.23 49.50
C ARG A 238 26.64 101.86 50.20
N ILE A 239 27.69 101.08 50.45
CA ILE A 239 28.94 101.58 51.04
C ILE A 239 29.60 102.59 50.09
N GLN A 240 29.79 102.23 48.81
CA GLN A 240 30.38 103.12 47.80
C GLN A 240 29.60 104.45 47.66
N SER A 241 28.26 104.40 47.63
CA SER A 241 27.43 105.62 47.56
C SER A 241 27.51 106.48 48.84
N ALA A 242 27.78 105.88 50.00
CA ALA A 242 28.02 106.64 51.23
C ALA A 242 29.40 107.32 51.22
N GLU A 243 30.44 106.63 50.74
CA GLU A 243 31.79 107.19 50.56
C GLU A 243 31.79 108.34 49.53
N GLU A 244 31.09 108.18 48.41
CA GLU A 244 30.93 109.21 47.37
C GLU A 244 30.21 110.46 47.91
N LYS A 245 29.11 110.29 48.67
CA LYS A 245 28.47 111.41 49.36
C LYS A 245 29.40 112.14 50.33
N GLN A 246 30.26 111.40 51.03
CA GLN A 246 31.23 112.01 51.95
C GLN A 246 32.33 112.79 51.20
N ARG A 247 32.74 112.34 50.00
CA ARG A 247 33.65 113.12 49.13
C ARG A 247 32.99 114.40 48.64
N ASN A 248 31.79 114.30 48.07
CA ASN A 248 31.04 115.44 47.56
C ASN A 248 30.75 116.51 48.63
N GLN A 249 30.59 116.11 49.90
CA GLN A 249 30.47 117.03 51.02
C GLN A 249 31.77 117.84 51.27
N ARG A 250 32.94 117.19 51.25
CA ARG A 250 34.24 117.85 51.42
C ARG A 250 34.55 118.78 50.25
N GLU A 251 34.37 118.30 49.01
CA GLU A 251 34.52 119.13 47.80
C GLU A 251 33.58 120.35 47.85
N GLY A 252 32.33 120.17 48.31
CA GLY A 252 31.37 121.27 48.52
C GLY A 252 31.69 122.23 49.68
N GLU A 253 32.64 121.89 50.56
CA GLU A 253 33.22 122.81 51.55
C GLU A 253 34.40 123.58 50.95
N GLU A 254 35.27 122.90 50.21
CA GLU A 254 36.38 123.52 49.45
C GLU A 254 35.88 124.55 48.42
N TYR A 255 34.83 124.22 47.65
CA TYR A 255 34.22 125.16 46.70
C TYR A 255 33.61 126.41 47.37
N ARG A 256 33.10 126.29 48.61
CA ARG A 256 32.57 127.45 49.35
C ARG A 256 33.69 128.41 49.73
N HIS A 257 34.80 127.91 50.26
CA HIS A 257 35.97 128.74 50.57
C HIS A 257 36.58 129.40 49.33
N LEU A 258 36.62 128.69 48.18
CA LEU A 258 37.11 129.28 46.93
C LEU A 258 36.17 130.38 46.38
N ALA A 259 34.85 130.20 46.51
CA ALA A 259 33.87 131.21 46.09
C ALA A 259 33.95 132.50 46.95
N GLU A 260 34.19 132.36 48.26
CA GLU A 260 34.42 133.49 49.17
C GLU A 260 35.66 134.31 48.76
N GLN A 261 36.76 133.64 48.41
CA GLN A 261 37.98 134.30 47.92
C GLN A 261 37.74 135.03 46.59
N TYR A 262 37.10 134.38 45.61
CA TYR A 262 36.83 134.97 44.31
C TYR A 262 35.90 136.20 44.38
N ALA A 263 34.91 136.17 45.28
CA ALA A 263 34.01 137.31 45.50
C ALA A 263 34.76 138.57 45.98
N PHE A 264 35.79 138.39 46.81
CA PHE A 264 36.65 139.49 47.27
C PHE A 264 37.47 140.09 46.12
N GLU A 265 38.08 139.25 45.27
CA GLU A 265 38.84 139.70 44.10
C GLU A 265 37.97 140.47 43.08
N GLN A 266 36.73 140.03 42.86
CA GLN A 266 35.82 140.71 41.92
C GLN A 266 35.47 142.15 42.35
N MET A 267 35.36 142.44 43.65
CA MET A 267 35.06 143.79 44.13
C MET A 267 36.16 144.80 43.78
N GLU A 268 37.43 144.38 43.80
CA GLU A 268 38.57 145.23 43.41
C GLU A 268 38.65 145.42 41.89
N ILE A 269 38.35 144.38 41.09
CA ILE A 269 38.29 144.48 39.62
C ILE A 269 37.19 145.44 39.17
N GLU A 270 36.02 145.43 39.83
CA GLU A 270 34.90 146.30 39.48
C GLU A 270 35.18 147.79 39.72
N ARG A 271 35.96 148.12 40.76
CA ARG A 271 36.46 149.48 41.01
C ARG A 271 37.30 149.98 39.83
N TYR A 272 38.20 149.14 39.33
CA TYR A 272 39.10 149.49 38.22
C TYR A 272 38.33 149.69 36.90
N ARG A 273 37.34 148.84 36.61
CA ARG A 273 36.50 148.93 35.39
C ARG A 273 35.69 150.23 35.28
N LYS A 274 35.17 150.75 36.41
CA LYS A 274 34.36 151.99 36.39
C LYS A 274 35.19 153.22 36.03
N LEU A 275 36.51 153.17 36.18
CA LEU A 275 37.42 154.23 35.74
C LEU A 275 37.57 154.21 34.21
N THR A 276 37.90 153.06 33.62
CA THR A 276 38.19 152.91 32.18
C THR A 276 36.95 153.04 31.29
N GLN A 277 35.75 152.71 31.79
CA GLN A 277 34.51 152.80 31.01
C GLN A 277 34.15 154.24 30.60
N LYS A 278 34.60 155.27 31.35
CA LYS A 278 34.40 156.68 30.99
C LYS A 278 35.15 157.07 29.71
N ASP A 279 36.33 156.51 29.50
CA ASP A 279 37.20 156.90 28.37
C ASP A 279 36.71 156.28 27.06
N VAL A 280 36.23 155.03 27.10
CA VAL A 280 35.77 154.29 25.91
C VAL A 280 34.51 154.89 25.29
N LYS A 281 33.59 155.42 26.10
CA LYS A 281 32.31 155.97 25.58
C LYS A 281 32.54 157.07 24.54
N ASN A 282 33.53 157.94 24.76
CA ASN A 282 33.84 159.06 23.88
C ASN A 282 34.39 158.64 22.50
N MET A 283 34.79 157.37 22.32
CA MET A 283 35.27 156.85 21.04
C MET A 283 34.15 156.26 20.17
N TYR A 284 33.12 155.67 20.77
CA TYR A 284 32.14 154.83 20.07
C TYR A 284 31.21 155.62 19.13
N ASP A 285 30.76 156.81 19.55
CA ASP A 285 29.73 157.58 18.85
C ASP A 285 30.13 157.98 17.41
N LYS A 286 31.43 157.93 17.07
CA LYS A 286 31.96 158.21 15.72
C LYS A 286 31.82 157.07 14.71
N ALA A 287 31.62 155.82 15.15
CA ALA A 287 31.70 154.65 14.27
C ALA A 287 30.35 154.21 13.67
N LEU A 288 29.24 154.80 14.12
CA LEU A 288 27.87 154.32 13.84
C LEU A 288 27.34 154.77 12.48
N GLU A 289 27.87 155.85 11.92
CA GLU A 289 27.35 156.49 10.68
C GLU A 289 27.70 155.70 9.39
N ASP A 290 28.77 154.92 9.39
CA ASP A 290 29.26 154.22 8.19
C ASP A 290 28.43 152.98 7.77
N ARG A 291 27.77 152.32 8.72
CA ARG A 291 27.23 150.95 8.52
C ARG A 291 26.01 150.87 7.59
N TYR A 292 25.27 151.95 7.39
CA TYR A 292 23.93 151.90 6.79
C TYR A 292 23.87 151.52 5.30
N LYS A 293 25.00 151.51 4.58
CA LYS A 293 25.04 151.45 3.10
C LYS A 293 25.07 150.05 2.48
N VAL A 294 25.31 148.98 3.24
CA VAL A 294 25.67 147.65 2.68
C VAL A 294 24.46 146.74 2.37
N LYS A 295 23.31 146.95 3.02
CA LYS A 295 22.28 145.91 3.21
C LYS A 295 21.28 145.65 2.06
N GLN A 296 21.51 146.15 0.84
CA GLN A 296 20.49 146.15 -0.23
C GLN A 296 20.65 145.11 -1.36
N MET A 297 21.70 144.29 -1.39
CA MET A 297 22.04 143.49 -2.59
C MET A 297 21.63 142.00 -2.58
N GLU A 298 21.04 141.48 -1.50
CA GLU A 298 21.13 140.03 -1.17
C GLU A 298 19.90 139.17 -1.57
N GLN A 299 18.87 139.72 -2.23
CA GLN A 299 17.50 139.16 -2.24
C GLN A 299 17.00 138.46 -3.54
N GLN A 300 17.85 138.05 -4.50
CA GLN A 300 17.41 137.64 -5.86
C GLN A 300 17.67 136.17 -6.29
N MET A 301 18.09 135.25 -5.41
CA MET A 301 18.71 133.98 -5.84
C MET A 301 17.88 132.68 -5.72
N ASP A 302 16.72 132.66 -5.06
CA ASP A 302 16.21 131.42 -4.43
C ASP A 302 15.08 130.62 -5.16
N ASP A 303 14.60 131.04 -6.35
CA ASP A 303 13.27 130.60 -6.88
C ASP A 303 13.24 129.44 -7.94
N GLU A 304 14.33 128.74 -8.28
CA GLU A 304 14.39 127.91 -9.52
C GLU A 304 14.29 126.35 -9.41
N GLU A 305 14.29 125.69 -8.24
CA GLU A 305 14.71 124.26 -8.13
C GLU A 305 13.64 123.11 -8.18
N ASP A 306 12.31 123.35 -8.19
CA ASP A 306 11.33 122.37 -7.61
C ASP A 306 10.58 121.31 -8.50
N GLU A 307 10.67 121.27 -9.85
CA GLU A 307 9.57 120.68 -10.69
C GLU A 307 9.71 119.22 -11.24
N GLU A 308 10.84 118.50 -11.13
CA GLU A 308 11.12 117.33 -12.02
C GLU A 308 10.47 115.95 -11.71
N LEU A 309 9.99 115.65 -10.49
CA LEU A 309 9.95 114.26 -9.96
C LEU A 309 8.70 113.37 -10.25
N ARG A 310 7.75 113.78 -11.10
CA ARG A 310 6.35 113.28 -11.05
C ARG A 310 5.96 112.05 -11.92
N ILE A 311 6.79 111.57 -12.86
CA ILE A 311 6.32 110.75 -14.02
C ILE A 311 6.37 109.20 -13.85
N TYR A 312 7.15 108.64 -12.92
CA TYR A 312 7.59 107.23 -13.01
C TYR A 312 6.57 106.11 -12.63
N ALA A 313 5.33 106.44 -12.21
CA ALA A 313 4.51 105.50 -11.43
C ALA A 313 3.51 104.58 -12.19
N GLU A 314 3.06 104.91 -13.40
CA GLU A 314 1.82 104.30 -13.94
C GLU A 314 1.98 102.94 -14.67
N ALA A 315 3.16 102.60 -15.19
CA ALA A 315 3.31 101.51 -16.17
C ALA A 315 3.04 100.07 -15.65
N LYS A 316 3.12 99.82 -14.34
CA LYS A 316 3.33 98.45 -13.81
C LYS A 316 2.06 97.58 -13.67
N LYS A 317 0.83 98.12 -13.86
CA LYS A 317 -0.44 97.43 -13.51
C LYS A 317 -1.08 96.56 -14.61
N LYS A 318 -0.61 96.59 -15.88
CA LYS A 318 -1.37 96.04 -17.04
C LYS A 318 -1.22 94.53 -17.30
N ILE A 319 -0.18 93.87 -16.79
CA ILE A 319 0.24 92.52 -17.24
C ILE A 319 -0.55 91.34 -16.61
N ALA A 320 -1.13 91.50 -15.41
CA ALA A 320 -1.61 90.37 -14.61
C ALA A 320 -2.95 89.73 -15.05
N ARG A 321 -3.70 90.32 -15.99
CA ARG A 321 -5.12 89.98 -16.22
C ARG A 321 -5.37 88.81 -17.20
N LEU A 322 -4.40 88.47 -18.05
CA LEU A 322 -4.61 87.60 -19.24
C LEU A 322 -4.43 86.07 -19.02
N ARG A 323 -4.18 85.58 -17.80
CA ARG A 323 -3.84 84.15 -17.54
C ARG A 323 -4.99 83.25 -17.08
N ARG A 324 -6.20 83.76 -16.81
CA ARG A 324 -7.29 82.97 -16.18
C ARG A 324 -8.34 82.37 -17.11
N GLU A 325 -8.37 82.72 -18.39
CA GLU A 325 -9.52 82.41 -19.27
C GLU A 325 -9.38 81.13 -20.11
N LYS A 326 -8.21 80.46 -20.13
CA LYS A 326 -7.97 79.32 -21.04
C LYS A 326 -8.29 77.91 -20.52
N ASP A 327 -8.31 77.68 -19.21
CA ASP A 327 -8.34 76.30 -18.68
C ASP A 327 -9.75 75.70 -18.57
N ILE A 328 -10.81 76.50 -18.71
CA ILE A 328 -12.21 76.07 -18.47
C ILE A 328 -12.82 75.34 -19.68
N GLN A 329 -12.32 75.56 -20.90
CA GLN A 329 -12.92 75.00 -22.13
C GLN A 329 -12.60 73.51 -22.39
N ALA A 330 -11.59 72.92 -21.74
CA ALA A 330 -11.03 71.63 -22.17
C ALA A 330 -11.70 70.36 -21.60
N HIS A 331 -12.69 70.46 -20.70
CA HIS A 331 -13.22 69.30 -19.97
C HIS A 331 -14.65 68.87 -20.39
N GLN A 332 -15.42 69.71 -21.07
CA GLN A 332 -16.84 69.41 -21.39
C GLN A 332 -17.02 68.48 -22.61
N GLU A 333 -16.00 68.33 -23.47
CA GLU A 333 -16.10 67.54 -24.72
C GLU A 333 -16.00 66.00 -24.55
N LYS A 334 -15.79 65.48 -23.33
CA LYS A 334 -15.47 64.04 -23.12
C LYS A 334 -16.60 63.14 -22.59
N GLN A 335 -17.79 63.69 -22.31
CA GLN A 335 -18.86 62.92 -21.63
C GLN A 335 -19.95 62.36 -22.58
N GLU A 336 -20.07 62.84 -23.82
CA GLU A 336 -21.24 62.54 -24.69
C GLU A 336 -21.05 61.36 -25.66
N ALA A 337 -19.92 60.65 -25.58
CA ALA A 337 -19.48 59.71 -26.62
C ALA A 337 -19.71 58.21 -26.30
N ARG A 338 -20.99 57.83 -26.09
CA ARG A 338 -21.62 56.50 -26.37
C ARG A 338 -22.27 55.73 -25.21
N ASP A 339 -23.34 56.29 -24.65
CA ASP A 339 -24.53 55.52 -24.22
C ASP A 339 -25.33 54.92 -25.41
N HIS A 340 -24.66 54.56 -26.52
CA HIS A 340 -25.30 54.39 -27.83
C HIS A 340 -25.32 52.94 -28.37
N MET A 341 -25.00 51.94 -27.55
CA MET A 341 -25.06 50.52 -27.97
C MET A 341 -25.57 49.52 -26.91
N ILE A 342 -26.26 50.02 -25.87
CA ILE A 342 -27.08 49.19 -24.96
C ILE A 342 -28.43 48.81 -25.60
N GLY A 343 -28.85 49.47 -26.69
CA GLY A 343 -30.23 49.43 -27.18
C GLY A 343 -30.61 48.40 -28.26
N TYR A 344 -29.67 47.69 -28.89
CA TYR A 344 -29.99 46.85 -30.06
C TYR A 344 -30.11 45.35 -29.73
N LEU A 345 -31.35 44.96 -29.46
CA LEU A 345 -31.93 43.65 -29.75
C LEU A 345 -31.23 42.43 -29.10
N GLY A 346 -31.66 41.96 -27.93
CA GLY A 346 -32.92 42.32 -27.27
C GLY A 346 -34.17 41.91 -28.06
N SER A 347 -34.05 41.00 -29.05
CA SER A 347 -35.18 40.35 -29.72
C SER A 347 -34.70 39.14 -30.52
N LEU A 348 -35.53 38.09 -30.60
CA LEU A 348 -35.31 36.80 -31.28
C LEU A 348 -34.41 35.80 -30.49
N GLN A 349 -34.83 35.24 -29.34
CA GLN A 349 -36.21 34.96 -28.92
C GLN A 349 -37.03 34.22 -29.99
N LYS A 350 -36.46 33.25 -30.74
CA LYS A 350 -37.24 32.46 -31.72
C LYS A 350 -36.66 31.11 -32.23
N ARG A 351 -35.73 30.46 -31.52
CA ARG A 351 -35.22 29.12 -31.88
C ARG A 351 -35.02 28.16 -30.69
N ALA A 352 -36.03 28.11 -29.83
CA ALA A 352 -36.40 26.91 -29.10
C ALA A 352 -37.81 26.53 -29.56
N GLU A 353 -38.10 25.21 -29.63
CA GLU A 353 -39.43 24.61 -29.90
C GLU A 353 -39.99 24.80 -31.34
N ALA A 354 -40.55 23.78 -32.03
CA ALA A 354 -40.64 22.34 -31.74
C ALA A 354 -40.97 21.51 -33.02
N ASN A 355 -40.79 20.19 -32.94
CA ASN A 355 -41.73 19.11 -33.31
C ASN A 355 -41.15 17.89 -34.06
N TYR A 356 -41.66 16.74 -33.62
CA TYR A 356 -41.47 15.40 -34.15
C TYR A 356 -42.53 15.10 -35.26
N ASP A 357 -42.70 13.81 -35.61
CA ASP A 357 -43.85 13.25 -36.35
C ASP A 357 -43.86 13.32 -37.90
N THR A 358 -42.80 12.83 -38.55
CA THR A 358 -42.81 12.48 -40.00
C THR A 358 -42.31 11.06 -40.32
N GLN A 359 -42.68 10.05 -39.51
CA GLN A 359 -42.34 8.62 -39.80
C GLN A 359 -43.47 7.57 -39.66
N ILE A 360 -44.70 7.92 -39.25
CA ILE A 360 -45.76 6.94 -38.90
C ILE A 360 -46.87 6.81 -39.99
N PHE A 361 -46.55 7.01 -41.29
CA PHE A 361 -47.57 7.00 -42.37
C PHE A 361 -47.26 6.07 -43.57
N ARG A 362 -46.63 4.90 -43.35
CA ARG A 362 -46.25 3.96 -44.44
C ARG A 362 -46.61 2.48 -44.27
N ALA A 363 -47.45 2.10 -43.30
CA ALA A 363 -47.70 0.68 -42.96
C ALA A 363 -49.12 0.12 -43.24
N GLN A 364 -50.12 0.93 -43.60
CA GLN A 364 -51.53 0.47 -43.67
C GLN A 364 -52.05 0.04 -45.06
N ALA A 365 -51.26 0.17 -46.13
CA ALA A 365 -51.76 0.04 -47.51
C ALA A 365 -51.65 -1.38 -48.16
N GLN A 366 -51.52 -2.46 -47.38
CA GLN A 366 -51.23 -3.82 -47.91
C GLN A 366 -52.22 -4.94 -47.55
N ARG A 367 -53.39 -4.67 -46.93
CA ARG A 367 -54.30 -5.73 -46.46
C ARG A 367 -55.55 -6.05 -47.30
N GLU A 368 -56.01 -5.18 -48.21
CA GLU A 368 -57.38 -5.31 -48.79
C GLU A 368 -57.47 -5.96 -50.18
N ALA A 369 -56.37 -6.43 -50.78
CA ALA A 369 -56.34 -6.80 -52.22
C ALA A 369 -56.52 -8.29 -52.56
N LYS A 370 -56.94 -9.18 -51.64
CA LYS A 370 -56.82 -10.65 -51.83
C LYS A 370 -58.11 -11.49 -51.87
N GLU A 371 -59.29 -10.95 -51.56
CA GLU A 371 -60.49 -11.78 -51.28
C GLU A 371 -61.40 -12.09 -52.49
N LEU A 372 -61.13 -11.58 -53.69
CA LEU A 372 -62.12 -11.53 -54.80
C LEU A 372 -61.99 -12.62 -55.91
N ARG A 373 -61.50 -13.86 -55.64
CA ARG A 373 -61.16 -14.82 -56.72
C ARG A 373 -61.73 -16.26 -56.67
N GLU A 374 -62.46 -16.69 -55.64
CA GLU A 374 -62.67 -18.14 -55.39
C GLU A 374 -64.03 -18.76 -55.82
N GLU A 375 -64.98 -18.02 -56.40
CA GLU A 375 -66.39 -18.50 -56.45
C GLU A 375 -66.90 -19.30 -57.69
N GLN A 376 -66.18 -19.43 -58.81
CA GLN A 376 -66.81 -19.80 -60.10
C GLN A 376 -66.71 -21.26 -60.65
N GLU A 377 -65.89 -22.17 -60.12
CA GLU A 377 -65.51 -23.41 -60.87
C GLU A 377 -66.41 -24.68 -60.77
N LYS A 378 -67.51 -24.70 -60.00
CA LYS A 378 -68.02 -25.98 -59.42
C LYS A 378 -69.08 -26.82 -60.17
N LEU A 379 -69.66 -26.41 -61.30
CA LEU A 379 -70.99 -26.95 -61.70
C LEU A 379 -71.08 -28.11 -62.73
N ASP A 380 -70.20 -28.24 -63.74
CA ASP A 380 -70.60 -28.95 -64.99
C ASP A 380 -70.36 -30.48 -65.14
N LYS A 381 -69.72 -31.17 -64.19
CA LYS A 381 -69.04 -32.47 -64.47
C LYS A 381 -69.88 -33.76 -64.51
N ARG A 382 -71.21 -33.76 -64.30
CA ARG A 382 -71.90 -34.94 -63.71
C ARG A 382 -72.59 -35.99 -64.61
N GLN A 383 -72.96 -35.71 -65.87
CA GLN A 383 -74.15 -36.38 -66.44
C GLN A 383 -73.94 -37.62 -67.36
N LYS A 384 -72.77 -37.83 -67.98
CA LYS A 384 -72.64 -38.73 -69.17
C LYS A 384 -72.28 -40.21 -68.91
N MET A 385 -72.47 -40.73 -67.69
CA MET A 385 -71.71 -41.90 -67.22
C MET A 385 -72.45 -43.26 -67.25
N LEU A 386 -73.78 -43.31 -67.42
CA LEU A 386 -74.58 -44.40 -66.83
C LEU A 386 -74.83 -45.67 -67.67
N GLU A 387 -74.69 -45.64 -69.00
CA GLU A 387 -75.43 -46.60 -69.86
C GLU A 387 -74.63 -47.77 -70.46
N SER A 388 -73.29 -47.66 -70.55
CA SER A 388 -72.41 -48.68 -71.16
C SER A 388 -72.27 -49.99 -70.35
N ILE A 389 -73.12 -50.20 -69.34
CA ILE A 389 -72.86 -51.04 -68.17
C ILE A 389 -73.49 -52.45 -68.26
N ASN A 390 -74.46 -52.68 -69.14
CA ASN A 390 -75.36 -53.84 -69.01
C ASN A 390 -75.02 -55.09 -69.84
N LYS A 391 -74.44 -54.99 -71.05
CA LYS A 391 -74.20 -56.16 -71.93
C LYS A 391 -73.05 -57.07 -71.50
N TYR A 392 -72.09 -56.52 -70.77
CA TYR A 392 -70.95 -57.19 -70.13
C TYR A 392 -71.33 -58.34 -69.15
N ARG A 393 -72.61 -58.51 -68.81
CA ARG A 393 -73.08 -59.26 -67.62
C ARG A 393 -73.36 -60.76 -67.81
N TYR A 394 -73.41 -61.31 -69.03
CA TYR A 394 -73.85 -62.70 -69.22
C TYR A 394 -72.69 -63.69 -69.41
N GLU A 395 -71.77 -63.45 -70.36
CA GLU A 395 -70.62 -64.35 -70.60
C GLU A 395 -69.67 -64.39 -69.40
N THR A 396 -69.66 -63.31 -68.62
CA THR A 396 -69.02 -63.23 -67.30
C THR A 396 -69.53 -64.27 -66.30
N MET A 397 -70.74 -64.82 -66.44
CA MET A 397 -71.34 -65.74 -65.46
C MET A 397 -70.85 -67.18 -65.56
N LYS A 398 -70.53 -67.68 -66.77
CA LYS A 398 -70.09 -69.07 -66.95
C LYS A 398 -68.59 -69.23 -66.74
N ARG A 399 -67.80 -68.22 -67.16
CA ARG A 399 -66.38 -68.11 -66.79
C ARG A 399 -66.26 -68.12 -65.26
N ARG A 400 -67.17 -67.39 -64.58
CA ARG A 400 -67.33 -67.34 -63.12
C ARG A 400 -67.48 -68.67 -62.42
N GLU A 401 -67.94 -69.74 -63.06
CA GLU A 401 -68.21 -71.01 -62.35
C GLU A 401 -66.99 -71.92 -62.29
N ALA A 402 -66.23 -72.01 -63.39
CA ALA A 402 -64.90 -72.63 -63.36
C ALA A 402 -63.88 -71.76 -62.64
N GLU A 403 -63.98 -70.42 -62.75
CA GLU A 403 -63.29 -69.48 -61.87
C GLU A 403 -63.65 -69.81 -60.41
N LYS A 404 -64.93 -69.86 -60.00
CA LYS A 404 -65.37 -70.17 -58.62
C LYS A 404 -64.81 -71.46 -58.00
N GLU A 405 -64.57 -72.53 -58.76
CA GLU A 405 -64.07 -73.79 -58.19
C GLU A 405 -62.55 -73.78 -58.00
N MET A 406 -61.81 -73.23 -58.96
CA MET A 406 -60.39 -72.93 -58.79
C MET A 406 -60.18 -71.87 -57.70
N GLU A 407 -60.98 -70.80 -57.71
CA GLU A 407 -61.07 -69.79 -56.64
C GLU A 407 -61.37 -70.44 -55.29
N GLN A 408 -62.21 -71.48 -55.18
CA GLN A 408 -62.47 -72.14 -53.89
C GLN A 408 -61.26 -72.93 -53.37
N CYS A 409 -60.56 -73.66 -54.24
CA CYS A 409 -59.33 -74.36 -53.87
C CYS A 409 -58.21 -73.37 -53.51
N GLU A 410 -58.00 -72.36 -54.36
CA GLU A 410 -57.06 -71.26 -54.11
C GLU A 410 -57.45 -70.46 -52.87
N ASP A 411 -58.74 -70.21 -52.60
CA ASP A 411 -59.24 -69.54 -51.40
C ASP A 411 -58.95 -70.35 -50.13
N ILE A 412 -59.03 -71.68 -50.18
CA ILE A 412 -58.71 -72.53 -49.02
C ILE A 412 -57.20 -72.47 -48.75
N ASP A 413 -56.39 -72.62 -49.78
CA ASP A 413 -54.92 -72.57 -49.70
C ASP A 413 -54.44 -71.16 -49.25
N MET A 414 -55.04 -70.11 -49.80
CA MET A 414 -54.80 -68.71 -49.43
C MET A 414 -55.34 -68.39 -48.04
N ARG A 415 -56.43 -69.01 -47.60
CA ARG A 415 -56.94 -68.88 -46.22
C ARG A 415 -56.04 -69.59 -45.20
N GLN A 416 -55.44 -70.73 -45.57
CA GLN A 416 -54.42 -71.39 -44.74
C GLN A 416 -53.14 -70.54 -44.67
N LYS A 417 -52.58 -70.14 -45.81
CA LYS A 417 -51.41 -69.24 -45.87
C LYS A 417 -51.65 -67.91 -45.16
N LYS A 418 -52.86 -67.36 -45.25
CA LYS A 418 -53.27 -66.16 -44.51
C LYS A 418 -53.39 -66.44 -43.01
N ALA A 419 -53.97 -67.55 -42.59
CA ALA A 419 -54.05 -67.91 -41.17
C ALA A 419 -52.65 -68.12 -40.55
N GLU A 420 -51.72 -68.75 -41.28
CA GLU A 420 -50.31 -68.87 -40.88
C GLU A 420 -49.60 -67.51 -40.84
N ALA A 421 -49.81 -66.66 -41.86
CA ALA A 421 -49.27 -65.30 -41.88
C ALA A 421 -49.85 -64.43 -40.75
N ASP A 422 -51.14 -64.53 -40.44
CA ASP A 422 -51.81 -63.84 -39.35
C ASP A 422 -51.28 -64.34 -37.98
N GLN A 423 -51.04 -65.65 -37.82
CA GLN A 423 -50.39 -66.21 -36.63
C GLN A 423 -48.94 -65.72 -36.46
N LEU A 424 -48.14 -65.73 -37.52
CA LEU A 424 -46.77 -65.21 -37.52
C LEU A 424 -46.75 -63.70 -37.24
N PHE A 425 -47.69 -62.95 -37.81
CA PHE A 425 -47.85 -61.52 -37.55
C PHE A 425 -48.24 -61.23 -36.10
N LEU A 426 -49.16 -62.01 -35.52
CA LEU A 426 -49.52 -61.91 -34.09
C LEU A 426 -48.34 -62.23 -33.18
N LEU A 427 -47.56 -63.27 -33.46
CA LEU A 427 -46.34 -63.60 -32.70
C LEU A 427 -45.28 -62.50 -32.81
N TYR A 428 -45.03 -62.00 -34.02
CA TYR A 428 -44.11 -60.87 -34.27
C TYR A 428 -44.57 -59.60 -33.54
N GLN A 429 -45.87 -59.30 -33.55
CA GLN A 429 -46.45 -58.16 -32.85
C GLN A 429 -46.32 -58.32 -31.32
N GLN A 430 -46.57 -59.52 -30.79
CA GLN A 430 -46.33 -59.83 -29.37
C GLN A 430 -44.85 -59.67 -28.99
N GLU A 431 -43.90 -60.10 -29.81
CA GLU A 431 -42.47 -59.86 -29.57
C GLU A 431 -42.12 -58.38 -29.60
N LYS A 432 -42.65 -57.64 -30.57
CA LYS A 432 -42.44 -56.20 -30.72
C LYS A 432 -42.97 -55.45 -29.49
N ASP A 433 -44.15 -55.81 -29.00
CA ASP A 433 -44.73 -55.19 -27.81
C ASP A 433 -44.02 -55.64 -26.51
N LYS A 434 -43.53 -56.89 -26.42
CA LYS A 434 -42.60 -57.31 -25.35
C LYS A 434 -41.32 -56.46 -25.34
N LYS A 435 -40.68 -56.26 -26.50
CA LYS A 435 -39.48 -55.41 -26.65
C LYS A 435 -39.77 -53.94 -26.30
N ARG A 436 -40.93 -53.41 -26.70
CA ARG A 436 -41.38 -52.05 -26.31
C ARG A 436 -41.58 -51.93 -24.80
N ASN A 437 -42.20 -52.92 -24.16
CA ASN A 437 -42.39 -52.92 -22.71
C ASN A 437 -41.06 -53.05 -21.95
N GLN A 438 -40.13 -53.89 -22.40
CA GLN A 438 -38.78 -53.99 -21.84
C GLN A 438 -38.01 -52.68 -21.97
N ASN A 439 -38.06 -52.02 -23.14
CA ASN A 439 -37.44 -50.72 -23.34
C ASN A 439 -38.07 -49.62 -22.47
N ALA A 440 -39.40 -49.64 -22.30
CA ALA A 440 -40.11 -48.71 -21.42
C ALA A 440 -39.76 -48.92 -19.93
N GLN A 441 -39.63 -50.17 -19.49
CA GLN A 441 -39.16 -50.53 -18.15
C GLN A 441 -37.71 -50.06 -17.92
N ALA A 442 -36.80 -50.39 -18.84
CA ALA A 442 -35.41 -49.95 -18.75
C ALA A 442 -35.25 -48.42 -18.72
N LEU A 443 -36.09 -47.69 -19.48
CA LEU A 443 -36.14 -46.23 -19.45
C LEU A 443 -36.71 -45.69 -18.12
N ALA A 444 -37.74 -46.33 -17.57
CA ALA A 444 -38.29 -45.98 -16.26
C ALA A 444 -37.27 -46.20 -15.13
N ASP A 445 -36.56 -47.33 -15.15
CA ASP A 445 -35.47 -47.63 -14.20
C ASP A 445 -34.30 -46.65 -14.32
N PHE A 446 -33.97 -46.23 -15.54
CA PHE A 446 -32.95 -45.20 -15.79
C PHE A 446 -33.38 -43.85 -15.21
N HIS A 447 -34.63 -43.41 -15.44
CA HIS A 447 -35.15 -42.18 -14.87
C HIS A 447 -35.26 -42.25 -13.33
N LEU A 448 -35.59 -43.43 -12.76
CA LEU A 448 -35.59 -43.63 -11.31
C LEU A 448 -34.18 -43.46 -10.71
N LYS A 449 -33.16 -44.05 -11.33
CA LYS A 449 -31.75 -43.85 -10.94
C LYS A 449 -31.33 -42.38 -11.06
N GLN A 450 -31.66 -41.73 -12.18
CA GLN A 450 -31.37 -40.30 -12.38
C GLN A 450 -32.05 -39.41 -11.32
N ALA A 451 -33.26 -39.76 -10.89
CA ALA A 451 -33.96 -39.06 -9.81
C ALA A 451 -33.31 -39.32 -8.44
N GLN A 452 -32.84 -40.55 -8.17
CA GLN A 452 -32.08 -40.90 -6.97
C GLN A 452 -30.74 -40.13 -6.92
N GLU A 453 -29.92 -40.20 -7.96
CA GLU A 453 -28.66 -39.44 -8.05
C GLU A 453 -28.86 -37.93 -7.91
N ARG A 454 -29.96 -37.38 -8.47
CA ARG A 454 -30.31 -35.97 -8.29
C ARG A 454 -30.61 -35.66 -6.84
N LYS A 455 -31.37 -36.51 -6.16
CA LYS A 455 -31.74 -36.34 -4.75
C LYS A 455 -30.52 -36.51 -3.82
N GLU A 456 -29.66 -37.48 -4.08
CA GLU A 456 -28.41 -37.69 -3.34
C GLU A 456 -27.46 -36.49 -3.50
N ARG A 457 -27.32 -35.97 -4.72
CA ARG A 457 -26.55 -34.73 -4.99
C ARG A 457 -27.16 -33.52 -4.27
N GLU A 458 -28.48 -33.40 -4.23
CA GLU A 458 -29.15 -32.31 -3.50
C GLU A 458 -28.96 -32.42 -1.98
N HIS A 459 -28.98 -33.64 -1.42
CA HIS A 459 -28.63 -33.87 -0.02
C HIS A 459 -27.17 -33.55 0.26
N GLY A 460 -26.23 -34.07 -0.53
CA GLY A 460 -24.79 -33.79 -0.35
C GLY A 460 -24.43 -32.31 -0.48
N LEU A 461 -25.14 -31.55 -1.33
CA LEU A 461 -25.01 -30.09 -1.39
C LEU A 461 -25.51 -29.42 -0.10
N LYS A 462 -26.69 -29.81 0.42
CA LYS A 462 -27.21 -29.28 1.70
C LYS A 462 -26.34 -29.63 2.89
N ASP A 463 -25.78 -30.84 2.92
CA ASP A 463 -24.86 -31.28 3.97
C ASP A 463 -23.56 -30.44 3.89
N SER A 464 -23.07 -30.16 2.68
CA SER A 464 -21.91 -29.26 2.46
C SER A 464 -22.20 -27.81 2.87
N GLU A 465 -23.38 -27.28 2.54
CA GLU A 465 -23.84 -25.94 2.96
C GLU A 465 -23.94 -25.84 4.49
N LEU A 466 -24.40 -26.91 5.17
CA LEU A 466 -24.45 -26.99 6.64
C LEU A 466 -23.05 -27.05 7.26
N ASP A 467 -22.10 -27.76 6.64
CA ASP A 467 -20.71 -27.81 7.09
C ASP A 467 -19.99 -26.47 6.89
N GLU A 468 -20.20 -25.79 5.76
CA GLU A 468 -19.69 -24.42 5.53
C GLU A 468 -20.23 -23.43 6.56
N VAL A 469 -21.53 -23.46 6.85
CA VAL A 469 -22.18 -22.65 7.90
C VAL A 469 -21.61 -22.93 9.30
N GLN A 470 -21.29 -24.19 9.61
CA GLN A 470 -20.65 -24.56 10.88
C GLN A 470 -19.19 -24.09 10.96
N LEU A 471 -18.45 -24.17 9.86
CA LEU A 471 -17.08 -23.66 9.77
C LEU A 471 -17.04 -22.15 9.95
N ASP A 472 -17.91 -21.39 9.28
CA ASP A 472 -18.01 -19.93 9.44
C ASP A 472 -18.35 -19.52 10.89
N LYS A 473 -19.21 -20.29 11.56
CA LYS A 473 -19.55 -20.13 12.98
C LYS A 473 -18.36 -20.41 13.91
N HIS A 474 -17.58 -21.45 13.62
CA HIS A 474 -16.38 -21.74 14.37
C HIS A 474 -15.29 -20.68 14.16
N MET A 475 -15.09 -20.22 12.92
CA MET A 475 -14.11 -19.19 12.57
C MET A 475 -14.46 -17.84 13.20
N ASN A 476 -15.73 -17.40 13.16
CA ASN A 476 -16.15 -16.15 13.80
C ASN A 476 -15.99 -16.19 15.34
N GLU A 477 -16.18 -17.34 15.98
CA GLU A 477 -15.96 -17.49 17.42
C GLU A 477 -14.45 -17.49 17.78
N ILE A 478 -13.59 -18.07 16.92
CA ILE A 478 -12.12 -17.94 17.05
C ILE A 478 -11.70 -16.47 16.88
N GLU A 479 -12.21 -15.77 15.86
CA GLU A 479 -11.92 -14.35 15.64
C GLU A 479 -12.41 -13.47 16.80
N ARG A 480 -13.58 -13.79 17.37
CA ARG A 480 -14.12 -13.13 18.57
C ARG A 480 -13.16 -13.25 19.75
N GLN A 481 -12.67 -14.46 20.02
CA GLN A 481 -11.74 -14.71 21.13
C GLN A 481 -10.40 -14.02 20.89
N GLN A 482 -9.85 -14.09 19.68
CA GLN A 482 -8.62 -13.37 19.31
C GLN A 482 -8.76 -11.86 19.48
N TYR A 483 -9.89 -11.29 19.03
CA TYR A 483 -10.19 -9.86 19.19
C TYR A 483 -10.35 -9.49 20.67
N GLN A 484 -11.05 -10.31 21.46
CA GLN A 484 -11.24 -10.10 22.89
C GLN A 484 -9.90 -10.13 23.65
N ASP A 485 -9.06 -11.14 23.42
CA ASP A 485 -7.75 -11.26 24.05
C ASP A 485 -6.78 -10.16 23.63
N TYR A 486 -6.84 -9.72 22.37
CA TYR A 486 -6.02 -8.63 21.86
C TYR A 486 -6.47 -7.27 22.42
N ALA A 487 -7.74 -6.92 22.23
CA ALA A 487 -8.30 -5.66 22.68
C ALA A 487 -8.24 -5.54 24.21
N GLY A 488 -8.50 -6.62 24.94
CA GLY A 488 -8.35 -6.69 26.40
C GLY A 488 -6.92 -6.36 26.84
N ARG A 489 -5.91 -7.05 26.29
CA ARG A 489 -4.49 -6.76 26.60
C ARG A 489 -4.08 -5.33 26.27
N VAL A 490 -4.52 -4.79 25.13
CA VAL A 490 -4.20 -3.41 24.74
C VAL A 490 -4.90 -2.39 25.65
N ILE A 491 -6.16 -2.62 26.01
CA ILE A 491 -6.88 -1.76 26.95
C ILE A 491 -6.18 -1.78 28.32
N SER A 492 -5.92 -2.95 28.90
CA SER A 492 -5.23 -3.06 30.20
C SER A 492 -3.85 -2.39 30.18
N TYR A 493 -3.03 -2.65 29.15
CA TYR A 493 -1.73 -1.98 29.01
C TYR A 493 -1.86 -0.45 28.95
N MET A 494 -2.87 0.10 28.26
CA MET A 494 -3.05 1.55 28.21
C MET A 494 -3.66 2.14 29.50
N GLU A 495 -4.42 1.35 30.27
CA GLU A 495 -4.88 1.74 31.62
C GLU A 495 -3.73 1.79 32.62
N GLU A 496 -2.85 0.79 32.60
CA GLU A 496 -1.61 0.74 33.39
C GLU A 496 -0.69 1.95 33.12
N ASN A 497 -0.74 2.50 31.90
CA ASN A 497 0.03 3.68 31.49
C ASN A 497 -0.72 5.02 31.66
N GLU A 498 -1.81 5.06 32.44
CA GLU A 498 -2.60 6.28 32.71
C GLU A 498 -3.08 7.02 31.45
N ARG A 499 -3.54 6.27 30.44
CA ARG A 499 -4.09 6.80 29.19
C ARG A 499 -5.61 6.73 29.19
N ASN A 500 -6.25 7.63 28.47
CA ASN A 500 -7.71 7.64 28.37
C ASN A 500 -8.19 6.51 27.44
N THR A 501 -8.57 5.36 28.01
CA THR A 501 -9.01 4.17 27.27
C THR A 501 -10.48 4.19 26.83
N TYR A 502 -11.24 5.25 27.14
CA TYR A 502 -12.66 5.38 26.77
C TYR A 502 -12.94 5.15 25.27
N PRO A 503 -12.16 5.69 24.31
CA PRO A 503 -12.37 5.44 22.87
C PRO A 503 -12.28 3.95 22.52
N MET A 504 -11.28 3.24 23.08
CA MET A 504 -11.09 1.81 22.85
C MET A 504 -12.20 0.97 23.49
N LYS A 505 -12.61 1.29 24.72
CA LYS A 505 -13.74 0.63 25.40
C LYS A 505 -15.03 0.78 24.60
N LYS A 506 -15.29 1.96 24.06
CA LYS A 506 -16.47 2.19 23.19
C LYS A 506 -16.45 1.24 22.00
N VAL A 507 -15.38 1.25 21.19
CA VAL A 507 -15.24 0.36 20.01
C VAL A 507 -15.34 -1.11 20.41
N TYR A 508 -14.68 -1.53 21.49
CA TYR A 508 -14.78 -2.88 22.02
C TYR A 508 -16.24 -3.28 22.31
N THR A 509 -17.01 -2.44 23.00
CA THR A 509 -18.42 -2.73 23.29
C THR A 509 -19.33 -2.72 22.06
N GLU A 510 -18.99 -1.95 21.03
CA GLU A 510 -19.72 -1.92 19.75
C GLU A 510 -19.43 -3.18 18.92
N GLU A 511 -18.17 -3.63 18.85
CA GLU A 511 -17.80 -4.89 18.19
C GLU A 511 -18.36 -6.12 18.90
N MET A 512 -18.34 -6.17 20.25
CA MET A 512 -18.97 -7.28 20.99
C MET A 512 -20.47 -7.40 20.67
N LYS A 513 -21.20 -6.28 20.56
CA LYS A 513 -22.60 -6.28 20.14
C LYS A 513 -22.78 -6.79 18.70
N ARG A 514 -21.82 -6.52 17.79
CA ARG A 514 -21.85 -7.06 16.42
C ARG A 514 -21.67 -8.59 16.41
N PHE A 515 -20.74 -9.12 17.21
CA PHE A 515 -20.57 -10.58 17.37
C PHE A 515 -21.84 -11.23 17.96
N ASP A 516 -22.45 -10.63 18.98
CA ASP A 516 -23.68 -11.17 19.59
C ASP A 516 -24.87 -11.10 18.63
N GLN A 517 -25.02 -10.01 17.86
CA GLN A 517 -26.05 -9.89 16.82
C GLN A 517 -25.89 -10.98 15.75
N TRP A 518 -24.66 -11.18 15.26
CA TRP A 518 -24.33 -12.23 14.29
C TRP A 518 -24.68 -13.63 14.82
N SER A 519 -24.33 -13.92 16.08
CA SER A 519 -24.68 -15.17 16.77
C SER A 519 -26.20 -15.39 16.93
N GLN A 520 -26.98 -14.31 17.08
CA GLN A 520 -28.44 -14.39 17.13
C GLN A 520 -29.05 -14.63 15.76
N ASP A 521 -28.52 -14.00 14.71
CA ASP A 521 -29.07 -14.14 13.36
C ASP A 521 -28.81 -15.54 12.78
N TYR A 522 -27.66 -16.17 13.09
CA TYR A 522 -27.44 -17.59 12.78
C TYR A 522 -28.40 -18.53 13.54
N ARG A 523 -28.72 -18.23 14.80
CA ARG A 523 -29.76 -19.00 15.53
C ARG A 523 -31.16 -18.83 14.91
N LYS A 524 -31.46 -17.66 14.35
CA LYS A 524 -32.72 -17.43 13.62
C LYS A 524 -32.76 -18.22 12.31
N THR A 525 -31.70 -18.25 11.51
CA THR A 525 -31.65 -19.04 10.27
C THR A 525 -31.72 -20.55 10.54
N GLU A 526 -30.96 -21.06 11.51
CA GLU A 526 -31.06 -22.47 11.99
C GLU A 526 -32.50 -22.83 12.37
N SER A 527 -33.18 -21.96 13.13
CA SER A 527 -34.57 -22.20 13.56
C SER A 527 -35.60 -22.02 12.45
N SER A 528 -35.36 -21.16 11.45
CA SER A 528 -36.25 -21.02 10.28
C SER A 528 -36.17 -22.23 9.37
N ASN A 529 -34.97 -22.69 9.02
CA ASN A 529 -34.77 -23.89 8.18
C ASN A 529 -35.45 -25.11 8.84
N ASN A 530 -35.21 -25.33 10.14
CA ASN A 530 -35.88 -26.39 10.90
C ASN A 530 -37.42 -26.28 10.91
N ASN A 531 -37.98 -25.06 10.85
CA ASN A 531 -39.42 -24.86 10.80
C ASN A 531 -40.00 -25.06 9.39
N ASP A 532 -39.26 -24.70 8.34
CA ASP A 532 -39.69 -24.89 6.96
C ASP A 532 -39.54 -26.35 6.50
N GLU A 533 -38.55 -27.09 7.01
CA GLU A 533 -38.52 -28.56 6.94
C GLU A 533 -39.73 -29.20 7.63
N LYS A 534 -40.10 -28.74 8.84
CA LYS A 534 -41.31 -29.22 9.53
C LYS A 534 -42.59 -28.85 8.79
N LYS A 535 -42.68 -27.69 8.14
CA LYS A 535 -43.83 -27.30 7.30
C LYS A 535 -43.93 -28.17 6.05
N THR A 536 -42.83 -28.35 5.30
CA THR A 536 -42.80 -29.17 4.08
C THR A 536 -43.08 -30.64 4.39
N PHE A 537 -42.53 -31.19 5.48
CA PHE A 537 -42.88 -32.52 5.98
C PHE A 537 -44.38 -32.65 6.28
N ASN A 538 -44.97 -31.68 6.99
CA ASN A 538 -46.41 -31.69 7.30
C ASN A 538 -47.30 -31.48 6.06
N GLN A 539 -46.87 -30.69 5.08
CA GLN A 539 -47.57 -30.53 3.80
C GLN A 539 -47.51 -31.82 2.97
N ASN A 540 -46.34 -32.44 2.86
CA ASN A 540 -46.17 -33.73 2.19
C ASN A 540 -46.99 -34.82 2.88
N LYS A 541 -47.03 -34.86 4.22
CA LYS A 541 -47.90 -35.78 4.97
C LYS A 541 -49.38 -35.56 4.66
N LYS A 542 -49.85 -34.30 4.64
CA LYS A 542 -51.24 -33.97 4.26
C LYS A 542 -51.57 -34.36 2.82
N SER A 543 -50.66 -34.13 1.87
CA SER A 543 -50.80 -34.56 0.46
C SER A 543 -50.85 -36.09 0.33
N LEU A 544 -49.98 -36.79 1.06
CA LEU A 544 -49.96 -38.25 1.13
C LEU A 544 -51.26 -38.81 1.73
N ASP A 545 -51.80 -38.17 2.76
CA ASP A 545 -53.06 -38.60 3.40
C ASP A 545 -54.30 -38.22 2.57
N GLN A 546 -54.24 -37.17 1.74
CA GLN A 546 -55.26 -36.85 0.73
C GLN A 546 -55.26 -37.84 -0.44
N THR A 547 -54.08 -38.19 -0.98
CA THR A 547 -53.95 -39.18 -2.07
C THR A 547 -54.34 -40.60 -1.61
N LYS A 548 -54.00 -41.00 -0.38
CA LYS A 548 -54.51 -42.25 0.22
C LYS A 548 -56.04 -42.27 0.31
N LYS A 549 -56.68 -41.15 0.71
CA LYS A 549 -58.13 -41.03 0.75
C LYS A 549 -58.77 -41.12 -0.64
N SER A 550 -58.17 -40.53 -1.67
CA SER A 550 -58.70 -40.65 -3.05
C SER A 550 -58.53 -42.06 -3.63
N LEU A 551 -57.54 -42.83 -3.15
CA LEU A 551 -57.30 -44.23 -3.53
C LEU A 551 -58.07 -45.24 -2.66
N GLY A 552 -58.99 -44.79 -1.80
CA GLY A 552 -59.86 -45.67 -1.00
C GLY A 552 -59.21 -46.36 0.21
N PHE A 553 -57.95 -46.05 0.53
CA PHE A 553 -57.26 -46.65 1.68
C PHE A 553 -57.68 -45.99 3.00
N GLN A 554 -58.69 -46.57 3.67
CA GLN A 554 -58.97 -46.30 5.09
C GLN A 554 -58.33 -47.36 5.98
N TRP A 555 -57.33 -46.96 6.77
CA TRP A 555 -56.85 -47.78 7.87
C TRP A 555 -57.76 -47.59 9.08
N ASN A 556 -58.58 -48.60 9.39
CA ASN A 556 -59.15 -48.76 10.72
C ASN A 556 -58.03 -49.11 11.70
N ILE A 557 -57.38 -48.09 12.27
CA ILE A 557 -56.50 -48.26 13.42
C ILE A 557 -57.39 -48.54 14.63
N SER A 558 -57.73 -49.81 14.81
CA SER A 558 -58.34 -50.28 16.06
C SER A 558 -57.26 -50.24 17.14
N ASN A 559 -57.33 -49.24 18.02
CA ASN A 559 -56.47 -49.19 19.20
C ASN A 559 -56.64 -50.48 20.03
N LYS A 560 -55.51 -51.04 20.43
CA LYS A 560 -55.35 -52.02 21.51
C LYS A 560 -54.24 -51.51 22.43
#